data_AF-A0A2E5X6Z2-F1
#
_entry.id   AF-A0A2E5X6Z2-F1
#
_cell.length_a   1.000
_cell.length_b   1.000
_cell.length_c   1.000
_cell.angle_alpha   90.00
_cell.angle_beta   90.00
_cell.angle_gamma   90.00
#
_symmetry.space_group_name_H-M   'P 1'
#
loop_
_entity.id
_entity.type
_entity.pdbx_description
1 polymer ?
#
loop_
_entity_poly.entity_id
_entity_poly.type
_entity_poly.pdbx_seq_one_letter_code
_entity_poly.pdbx_strand_id
1 'polypeptide(L)'
;MNTSRPPHDSNKPTLATPAKRSPLPCLAVGAALGLVPAALLLQDQSSLEKRLALLEQVEHVAPASVLRLHSDLDNLRAEAQNKSTSQVSETRVTNERVESLTRQIQQTSTELSHYRSTVDSWESWRSEQARYPFASLLSDFESSSRREWEDVRRLSNAALGLAERTHSAVADLRNGLNANQTRMWDELVGPVVQLAGRSTVGSGVLLRVSPEPSATNSRPFLLTAWHVVRDILADADEGDTAIPVTVFTSDGSLFFETATLLEQDAAMDVALLRLDGSLPASTGAVLAARERLGKTNVFDEIYAVGCPLGNDPIPTRGEIVDVDHVVDGESYWMISAPTYIGNSGGGIFDAQTHELLGVFSKIYTHGSLRPTVIPHMGLATPLDSIHAWLEDGGYLDTSSNLASSGQASIRIASATR
;
A
#
# COMPACT_ATOMS: atom_id res chain seq x y z
N MET A 1 14.55 -65.38 36.58
CA MET A 1 15.10 -65.07 35.24
C MET A 1 14.33 -63.85 34.75
N ASN A 2 14.74 -62.61 35.04
CA ASN A 2 15.99 -61.89 34.75
C ASN A 2 16.09 -61.47 33.27
N THR A 3 15.66 -60.23 32.97
CA THR A 3 16.23 -59.24 32.02
C THR A 3 15.37 -57.97 32.14
N SER A 4 15.69 -56.87 32.82
CA SER A 4 16.83 -55.93 32.82
C SER A 4 16.97 -55.02 31.58
N ARG A 5 16.35 -53.82 31.66
CA ARG A 5 16.73 -52.49 31.10
C ARG A 5 16.83 -52.33 29.56
N PRO A 6 16.76 -51.09 28.97
CA PRO A 6 17.05 -49.78 29.57
C PRO A 6 16.01 -48.65 29.31
N PRO A 7 16.18 -47.47 29.93
CA PRO A 7 15.38 -46.28 29.64
C PRO A 7 15.99 -45.49 28.47
N HIS A 8 15.14 -44.99 27.57
CA HIS A 8 15.57 -44.06 26.53
C HIS A 8 15.34 -42.62 26.99
N ASP A 9 16.47 -41.96 27.25
CA ASP A 9 16.66 -40.52 27.22
C ASP A 9 16.44 -40.02 25.79
N SER A 10 15.64 -38.98 25.62
CA SER A 10 15.64 -38.14 24.42
C SER A 10 15.34 -36.69 24.78
N ASN A 11 16.43 -35.93 24.95
CA ASN A 11 16.63 -34.55 24.49
C ASN A 11 15.37 -33.70 24.29
N LYS A 12 15.08 -32.85 25.28
CA LYS A 12 14.36 -31.60 25.06
C LYS A 12 15.32 -30.57 24.44
N PRO A 13 15.05 -30.01 23.25
CA PRO A 13 15.74 -28.82 22.80
C PRO A 13 15.21 -27.60 23.58
N THR A 14 16.16 -26.86 24.13
CA THR A 14 16.03 -25.56 24.79
C THR A 14 15.34 -24.57 23.84
N LEU A 15 14.19 -24.02 24.22
CA LEU A 15 13.61 -22.87 23.54
C LEU A 15 14.55 -21.67 23.72
N ALA A 16 15.21 -21.29 22.63
CA ALA A 16 15.94 -20.05 22.52
C ALA A 16 14.96 -18.87 22.62
N THR A 17 15.29 -17.95 23.51
CA THR A 17 14.78 -16.59 23.61
C THR A 17 14.85 -15.88 22.26
N PRO A 18 13.79 -15.17 21.80
CA PRO A 18 13.92 -14.30 20.66
C PRO A 18 14.81 -13.10 21.04
N ALA A 19 15.96 -13.05 20.37
CA ALA A 19 16.87 -11.92 20.40
C ALA A 19 16.14 -10.62 20.04
N LYS A 20 16.38 -9.59 20.86
CA LYS A 20 16.11 -8.19 20.57
C LYS A 20 16.60 -7.87 19.15
N ARG A 21 15.68 -7.63 18.23
CA ARG A 21 16.00 -7.03 16.93
C ARG A 21 16.52 -5.62 17.16
N SER A 22 17.78 -5.45 16.81
CA SER A 22 18.43 -4.16 16.58
C SER A 22 17.61 -3.30 15.61
N PRO A 23 17.54 -1.97 15.84
CA PRO A 23 16.96 -1.07 14.87
C PRO A 23 17.83 -1.04 13.60
N LEU A 24 17.19 -1.25 12.45
CA LEU A 24 17.78 -0.96 11.14
C LEU A 24 18.16 0.53 11.07
N PRO A 25 19.29 0.88 10.44
CA PRO A 25 19.71 2.26 10.31
C PRO A 25 18.80 2.95 9.28
N CYS A 26 18.14 4.03 9.71
CA CYS A 26 17.53 4.99 8.81
C CYS A 26 18.59 5.50 7.83
N LEU A 27 18.38 5.22 6.55
CA LEU A 27 19.02 5.92 5.44
C LEU A 27 18.55 7.37 5.47
N ALA A 28 19.30 8.21 6.17
CA ALA A 28 19.21 9.65 6.05
C ALA A 28 19.84 10.05 4.72
N VAL A 29 19.01 10.28 3.71
CA VAL A 29 19.40 10.93 2.47
C VAL A 29 19.87 12.35 2.80
N GLY A 30 21.16 12.58 2.59
CA GLY A 30 21.81 13.86 2.83
C GLY A 30 21.27 14.93 1.88
N ALA A 31 20.58 15.93 2.45
CA ALA A 31 20.40 17.23 1.86
C ALA A 31 21.25 18.23 2.65
N ALA A 32 22.51 18.36 2.25
CA ALA A 32 23.41 19.41 2.70
C ALA A 32 23.87 20.20 1.48
N LEU A 33 23.00 21.07 0.97
CA LEU A 33 23.35 22.08 -0.03
C LEU A 33 23.57 23.42 0.68
N GLY A 34 24.86 23.66 0.93
CA GLY A 34 25.55 24.95 0.87
C GLY A 34 24.77 26.23 1.14
N LEU A 35 24.66 26.59 2.41
CA LEU A 35 24.53 27.99 2.83
C LEU A 35 25.87 28.46 3.41
N VAL A 36 26.49 29.42 2.70
CA VAL A 36 27.46 30.44 3.19
C VAL A 36 28.91 29.95 3.38
N PRO A 37 29.92 30.62 2.76
CA PRO A 37 30.41 31.88 3.31
C PRO A 37 30.60 33.02 2.31
N ALA A 38 29.64 33.95 2.31
CA ALA A 38 29.88 35.35 1.96
C ALA A 38 30.76 36.09 3.01
N ALA A 39 31.26 35.39 4.03
CA ALA A 39 32.09 35.96 5.10
C ALA A 39 33.59 36.03 4.77
N LEU A 40 34.06 35.41 3.67
CA LEU A 40 35.49 35.43 3.28
C LEU A 40 35.87 36.59 2.35
N LEU A 41 34.90 37.35 1.82
CA LEU A 41 35.17 38.50 0.93
C LEU A 41 35.30 39.84 1.68
N LEU A 42 34.98 39.90 2.98
CA LEU A 42 35.12 41.14 3.77
C LEU A 42 36.46 41.24 4.51
N GLN A 43 37.27 40.17 4.58
CA GLN A 43 38.57 40.23 5.25
C GLN A 43 39.68 40.88 4.38
N ASP A 44 39.52 40.89 3.05
CA ASP A 44 40.56 41.40 2.14
C ASP A 44 40.42 42.90 1.79
N GLN A 45 39.26 43.52 2.03
CA GLN A 45 39.10 44.97 1.87
C GLN A 45 39.94 45.76 2.89
N SER A 46 40.07 45.26 4.13
CA SER A 46 40.88 45.90 5.17
C SER A 46 42.39 45.87 4.89
N SER A 47 42.84 44.90 4.08
CA SER A 47 44.22 44.76 3.60
C SER A 47 44.54 45.78 2.51
N LEU A 48 43.58 46.04 1.62
CA LEU A 48 43.68 47.04 0.56
C LEU A 48 43.63 48.47 1.10
N GLU A 49 42.75 48.79 2.05
CA GLU A 49 42.70 50.13 2.66
C GLU A 49 43.99 50.46 3.44
N LYS A 50 44.57 49.48 4.15
CA LYS A 50 45.87 49.66 4.82
C LYS A 50 47.02 49.85 3.84
N ARG A 51 46.99 49.20 2.68
CA ARG A 51 47.99 49.37 1.62
C ARG A 51 47.83 50.71 0.88
N LEU A 52 46.59 51.19 0.70
CA LEU A 52 46.31 52.49 0.11
C LEU A 52 46.76 53.64 1.04
N ALA A 53 46.46 53.53 2.34
CA ALA A 53 46.90 54.50 3.35
C ALA A 53 48.42 54.56 3.51
N LEU A 54 49.13 53.43 3.30
CA LEU A 54 50.59 53.39 3.26
C LEU A 54 51.18 54.07 2.02
N LEU A 55 50.47 54.08 0.89
CA LEU A 55 50.91 54.76 -0.34
C LEU A 55 50.62 56.27 -0.31
N GLU A 56 49.56 56.71 0.36
CA GLU A 56 49.26 58.15 0.56
C GLU A 56 50.21 58.84 1.57
N GLN A 57 50.91 58.07 2.42
CA GLN A 57 51.92 58.60 3.35
C GLN A 57 53.33 58.72 2.76
N VAL A 58 53.57 58.22 1.54
CA VAL A 58 54.86 58.40 0.86
C VAL A 58 54.89 59.81 0.28
N GLU A 59 55.54 60.73 0.99
CA GLU A 59 55.83 62.08 0.51
C GLU A 59 56.36 62.03 -0.92
N HIS A 60 55.57 62.55 -1.86
CA HIS A 60 56.00 62.72 -3.24
C HIS A 60 57.28 63.54 -3.26
N VAL A 61 58.40 62.88 -3.56
CA VAL A 61 59.64 63.55 -3.94
C VAL A 61 59.33 64.29 -5.24
N ALA A 62 59.01 65.58 -5.11
CA ALA A 62 58.66 66.42 -6.23
C ALA A 62 59.78 66.32 -7.28
N PRO A 63 59.47 66.22 -8.59
CA PRO A 63 60.49 66.19 -9.65
C PRO A 63 61.46 67.39 -9.57
N ALA A 64 60.99 68.51 -9.01
CA ALA A 64 61.80 69.69 -8.71
C ALA A 64 62.95 69.43 -7.71
N SER A 65 62.79 68.48 -6.79
CA SER A 65 63.82 68.08 -5.81
C SER A 65 64.97 67.33 -6.47
N VAL A 66 64.68 66.49 -7.48
CA VAL A 66 65.71 65.78 -8.27
C VAL A 66 66.47 66.74 -9.18
N LEU A 67 65.77 67.74 -9.75
CA LEU A 67 66.40 68.80 -10.54
C LEU A 67 67.27 69.74 -9.69
N ARG A 68 66.85 70.06 -8.45
CA ARG A 68 67.68 70.80 -7.48
C ARG A 68 68.92 70.01 -7.08
N LEU A 69 68.80 68.72 -6.82
CA LEU A 69 69.95 67.85 -6.51
C LEU A 69 70.94 67.78 -7.67
N HIS A 70 70.47 67.74 -8.92
CA HIS A 70 71.34 67.82 -10.11
C HIS A 70 72.07 69.17 -10.19
N SER A 71 71.32 70.27 -10.02
CA SER A 71 71.88 71.63 -10.00
C SER A 71 72.92 71.82 -8.88
N ASP A 72 72.68 71.29 -7.68
CA ASP A 72 73.60 71.36 -6.55
C ASP A 72 74.87 70.53 -6.79
N LEU A 73 74.75 69.40 -7.48
CA LEU A 73 75.88 68.54 -7.86
C LEU A 73 76.77 69.24 -8.92
N ASP A 74 76.15 69.90 -9.90
CA ASP A 74 76.86 70.68 -10.92
C ASP A 74 77.57 71.90 -10.30
N ASN A 75 76.92 72.60 -9.37
CA ASN A 75 77.51 73.72 -8.63
C ASN A 75 78.70 73.27 -7.75
N LEU A 76 78.59 72.15 -7.04
CA LEU A 76 79.69 71.59 -6.23
C LEU A 76 80.86 71.13 -7.10
N ARG A 77 80.60 70.63 -8.31
CA ARG A 77 81.64 70.23 -9.27
C ARG A 77 82.42 71.44 -9.78
N ALA A 78 81.74 72.54 -10.05
CA ALA A 78 82.36 73.81 -10.44
C ALA A 78 83.16 74.44 -9.28
N GLU A 79 82.68 74.30 -8.03
CA GLU A 79 83.36 74.79 -6.83
C GLU A 79 84.64 74.00 -6.49
N ALA A 80 84.63 72.69 -6.73
CA ALA A 80 85.80 71.82 -6.58
C ALA A 80 86.91 72.07 -7.62
N GLN A 81 86.56 72.56 -8.82
CA GLN A 81 87.54 72.88 -9.87
C GLN A 81 88.28 74.21 -9.67
N ASN A 82 87.73 75.16 -8.88
CA ASN A 82 88.27 76.52 -8.76
C ASN A 82 89.20 76.77 -7.55
N LYS A 83 89.34 75.84 -6.60
CA LYS A 83 90.21 76.01 -5.42
C LYS A 83 91.56 75.29 -5.56
N SER A 84 92.55 75.98 -6.12
CA SER A 84 93.98 75.67 -5.98
C SER A 84 94.57 76.43 -4.78
N THR A 85 95.38 75.72 -3.99
CA THR A 85 96.33 76.23 -2.97
C THR A 85 95.79 76.78 -1.64
N SER A 86 94.87 76.04 -1.02
CA SER A 86 94.93 75.67 0.42
C SER A 86 93.74 74.75 0.73
N GLN A 87 93.93 73.77 1.61
CA GLN A 87 92.91 72.83 2.12
C GLN A 87 92.65 71.56 1.28
N VAL A 88 93.62 70.64 1.30
CA VAL A 88 93.45 69.21 0.95
C VAL A 88 92.40 68.51 1.85
N SER A 89 92.03 69.10 2.98
CA SER A 89 90.98 68.59 3.88
C SER A 89 89.55 69.00 3.45
N GLU A 90 89.34 70.15 2.81
CA GLU A 90 88.01 70.56 2.31
C GLU A 90 87.61 69.79 1.05
N THR A 91 88.55 69.49 0.15
CA THR A 91 88.30 68.75 -1.09
C THR A 91 87.89 67.30 -0.84
N ARG A 92 88.35 66.72 0.27
CA ARG A 92 87.95 65.37 0.67
C ARG A 92 86.50 65.35 1.16
N VAL A 93 86.08 66.35 1.94
CA VAL A 93 84.70 66.48 2.42
C VAL A 93 83.72 66.75 1.27
N THR A 94 84.12 67.56 0.28
CA THR A 94 83.28 67.79 -0.90
C THR A 94 83.20 66.56 -1.80
N ASN A 95 84.28 65.82 -2.02
CA ASN A 95 84.24 64.56 -2.76
C ASN A 95 83.40 63.49 -2.05
N GLU A 96 83.54 63.33 -0.73
CA GLU A 96 82.70 62.41 0.06
C GLU A 96 81.21 62.80 -0.03
N ARG A 97 80.90 64.10 -0.11
CA ARG A 97 79.53 64.61 -0.29
C ARG A 97 79.01 64.38 -1.71
N VAL A 98 79.84 64.55 -2.74
CA VAL A 98 79.48 64.25 -4.14
C VAL A 98 79.25 62.76 -4.33
N GLU A 99 80.08 61.88 -3.75
CA GLU A 99 79.87 60.43 -3.78
C GLU A 99 78.62 60.00 -3.02
N SER A 100 78.30 60.67 -1.91
CA SER A 100 77.07 60.44 -1.15
C SER A 100 75.83 60.82 -1.97
N LEU A 101 75.83 62.00 -2.59
CA LEU A 101 74.74 62.47 -3.46
C LEU A 101 74.59 61.59 -4.71
N THR A 102 75.69 61.14 -5.30
CA THR A 102 75.67 60.22 -6.44
C THR A 102 75.03 58.88 -6.06
N ARG A 103 75.36 58.35 -4.87
CA ARG A 103 74.72 57.15 -4.33
C ARG A 103 73.23 57.36 -4.06
N GLN A 104 72.85 58.51 -3.51
CA GLN A 104 71.44 58.85 -3.29
C GLN A 104 70.67 58.92 -4.62
N ILE A 105 71.22 59.57 -5.65
CA ILE A 105 70.59 59.64 -6.97
C ILE A 105 70.43 58.25 -7.59
N GLN A 106 71.45 57.39 -7.50
CA GLN A 106 71.36 56.01 -7.99
C GLN A 106 70.31 55.20 -7.22
N GLN A 107 70.23 55.37 -5.89
CA GLN A 107 69.22 54.73 -5.07
C GLN A 107 67.81 55.19 -5.46
N THR A 108 67.58 56.50 -5.56
CA THR A 108 66.28 57.06 -5.98
C THR A 108 65.90 56.64 -7.39
N SER A 109 66.87 56.53 -8.31
CA SER A 109 66.62 56.02 -9.67
C SER A 109 66.19 54.56 -9.66
N THR A 110 66.80 53.74 -8.79
CA THR A 110 66.44 52.33 -8.62
C THR A 110 65.03 52.20 -8.02
N GLU A 111 64.72 53.00 -7.00
CA GLU A 111 63.39 53.06 -6.39
C GLU A 111 62.31 53.49 -7.41
N LEU A 112 62.58 54.52 -8.23
CA LEU A 112 61.67 54.94 -9.29
C LEU A 112 61.45 53.86 -10.36
N SER A 113 62.48 53.09 -10.71
CA SER A 113 62.34 51.96 -11.63
C SER A 113 61.47 50.84 -11.05
N HIS A 114 61.60 50.60 -9.73
CA HIS A 114 60.77 49.65 -9.01
C HIS A 114 59.30 50.10 -8.96
N TYR A 115 59.05 51.37 -8.65
CA TYR A 115 57.70 51.94 -8.70
C TYR A 115 57.09 51.84 -10.09
N ARG A 116 57.84 52.13 -11.15
CA ARG A 116 57.34 52.02 -12.52
C ARG A 116 56.96 50.58 -12.87
N SER A 117 57.80 49.59 -12.51
CA SER A 117 57.47 48.17 -12.72
C SER A 117 56.22 47.74 -11.94
N THR A 118 56.02 48.31 -10.75
CA THR A 118 54.84 48.06 -9.93
C THR A 118 53.60 48.64 -10.62
N VAL A 119 53.65 49.88 -11.10
CA VAL A 119 52.55 50.50 -11.85
C VAL A 119 52.20 49.69 -13.12
N ASP A 120 53.21 49.28 -13.90
CA ASP A 120 52.99 48.48 -15.11
C ASP A 120 52.33 47.12 -14.79
N SER A 121 52.73 46.48 -13.69
CA SER A 121 52.09 45.24 -13.22
C SER A 121 50.64 45.43 -12.77
N TRP A 122 50.35 46.56 -12.13
CA TRP A 122 49.00 46.95 -11.72
C TRP A 122 48.11 47.23 -12.94
N GLU A 123 48.63 47.92 -13.95
CA GLU A 123 47.91 48.17 -15.19
C GLU A 123 47.62 46.86 -15.95
N SER A 124 48.58 45.93 -16.00
CA SER A 124 48.38 44.60 -16.58
C SER A 124 47.28 43.82 -15.87
N TRP A 125 47.32 43.77 -14.52
CA TRP A 125 46.31 43.09 -13.70
C TRP A 125 44.92 43.72 -13.87
N ARG A 126 44.84 45.06 -13.92
CA ARG A 126 43.58 45.78 -14.17
C ARG A 126 43.01 45.49 -15.56
N SER A 127 43.87 45.39 -16.56
CA SER A 127 43.50 44.97 -17.92
C SER A 127 42.94 43.55 -17.94
N GLU A 128 43.50 42.64 -17.12
CA GLU A 128 43.10 41.24 -17.05
C GLU A 128 41.76 41.04 -16.31
N GLN A 129 41.53 41.80 -15.24
CA GLN A 129 40.23 41.88 -14.56
C GLN A 129 39.13 42.45 -15.47
N ALA A 130 39.46 43.42 -16.33
CA ALA A 130 38.52 43.95 -17.31
C ALA A 130 38.12 42.93 -18.40
N ARG A 131 38.89 41.85 -18.61
CA ARG A 131 38.58 40.78 -19.58
C ARG A 131 37.51 39.81 -19.10
N TYR A 132 37.27 39.73 -17.79
CA TYR A 132 36.19 38.91 -17.20
C TYR A 132 35.29 39.81 -16.36
N PRO A 133 34.36 40.55 -16.98
CA PRO A 133 33.46 41.40 -16.22
C PRO A 133 32.70 40.51 -15.22
N PHE A 134 32.83 40.81 -13.93
CA PHE A 134 32.09 40.17 -12.84
C PHE A 134 30.59 40.00 -13.15
N ALA A 135 30.03 40.90 -13.96
CA ALA A 135 28.68 40.81 -14.52
C ALA A 135 28.40 39.52 -15.30
N SER A 136 29.37 38.99 -16.06
CA SER A 136 29.23 37.71 -16.78
C SER A 136 29.14 36.53 -15.81
N LEU A 137 30.01 36.47 -14.80
CA LEU A 137 29.98 35.41 -13.78
C LEU A 137 28.68 35.43 -12.97
N LEU A 138 28.20 36.63 -12.63
CA LEU A 138 26.92 36.79 -11.93
C LEU A 138 25.75 36.34 -12.82
N SER A 139 25.75 36.71 -14.10
CA SER A 139 24.74 36.26 -15.06
C SER A 139 24.75 34.75 -15.28
N ASP A 140 25.94 34.13 -15.34
CA ASP A 140 26.10 32.68 -15.46
C ASP A 140 25.59 31.96 -14.20
N PHE A 141 25.92 32.48 -13.01
CA PHE A 141 25.45 31.95 -11.74
C PHE A 141 23.93 32.07 -11.58
N GLU A 142 23.35 33.22 -11.92
CA GLU A 142 21.90 33.43 -11.92
C GLU A 142 21.20 32.47 -12.89
N SER A 143 21.78 32.28 -14.08
CA SER A 143 21.27 31.35 -15.10
C SER A 143 21.40 29.89 -14.68
N SER A 144 22.46 29.52 -13.96
CA SER A 144 22.64 28.17 -13.40
C SER A 144 21.65 27.91 -12.27
N SER A 145 21.56 28.84 -11.32
CA SER A 145 20.63 28.74 -10.18
C SER A 145 19.18 28.67 -10.64
N ARG A 146 18.79 29.47 -11.65
CA ARG A 146 17.44 29.42 -12.22
C ARG A 146 17.13 28.06 -12.84
N ARG A 147 18.07 27.48 -13.59
CA ARG A 147 17.93 26.14 -14.17
C ARG A 147 17.77 25.06 -13.09
N GLU A 148 18.60 25.10 -12.05
CA GLU A 148 18.50 24.17 -10.92
C GLU A 148 17.15 24.28 -10.20
N TRP A 149 16.66 25.50 -9.95
CA TRP A 149 15.35 25.72 -9.35
C TRP A 149 14.20 25.23 -10.23
N GLU A 150 14.29 25.41 -11.54
CA GLU A 150 13.32 24.88 -12.50
C GLU A 150 13.32 23.34 -12.52
N ASP A 151 14.49 22.71 -12.40
CA ASP A 151 14.62 21.26 -12.31
C ASP A 151 14.04 20.71 -10.99
N VAL A 152 14.34 21.35 -9.85
CA VAL A 152 13.75 20.98 -8.55
C VAL A 152 12.24 21.13 -8.58
N ARG A 153 11.71 22.22 -9.15
CA ARG A 153 10.26 22.43 -9.30
C ARG A 153 9.65 21.35 -10.20
N ARG A 154 10.31 20.97 -11.28
CA ARG A 154 9.86 19.89 -12.18
C ARG A 154 9.80 18.55 -11.48
N LEU A 155 10.85 18.20 -10.72
CA LEU A 155 10.89 16.97 -9.93
C LEU A 155 9.83 16.96 -8.83
N SER A 156 9.65 18.08 -8.13
CA SER A 156 8.62 18.23 -7.10
C SER A 156 7.21 18.05 -7.68
N ASN A 157 6.92 18.68 -8.82
CA ASN A 157 5.63 18.52 -9.50
C ASN A 157 5.42 17.08 -10.02
N ALA A 158 6.48 16.44 -10.52
CA ALA A 158 6.41 15.04 -10.96
C ALA A 158 6.16 14.09 -9.77
N ALA A 159 6.80 14.34 -8.63
CA ALA A 159 6.61 13.59 -7.39
C ALA A 159 5.18 13.78 -6.84
N LEU A 160 4.67 15.02 -6.83
CA LEU A 160 3.30 15.33 -6.42
C LEU A 160 2.30 14.60 -7.33
N GLY A 161 2.47 14.67 -8.65
CA GLY A 161 1.61 13.97 -9.59
C GLY A 161 1.67 12.44 -9.45
N LEU A 162 2.82 11.87 -9.08
CA LEU A 162 2.93 10.43 -8.76
C LEU A 162 2.18 10.09 -7.46
N ALA A 163 2.31 10.92 -6.43
CA ALA A 163 1.62 10.73 -5.15
C ALA A 163 0.11 10.80 -5.33
N GLU A 164 -0.41 11.75 -6.10
CA GLU A 164 -1.84 11.89 -6.41
C GLU A 164 -2.38 10.67 -7.16
N ARG A 165 -1.69 10.19 -8.20
CA ARG A 165 -2.08 8.97 -8.93
C ARG A 165 -2.09 7.74 -8.02
N THR A 166 -1.08 7.61 -7.16
CA THR A 166 -1.00 6.50 -6.21
C THR A 166 -2.15 6.56 -5.21
N HIS A 167 -2.48 7.76 -4.70
CA HIS A 167 -3.60 7.94 -3.78
C HIS A 167 -4.94 7.59 -4.44
N SER A 168 -5.17 8.02 -5.68
CA SER A 168 -6.35 7.65 -6.46
C SER A 168 -6.45 6.14 -6.65
N ALA A 169 -5.38 5.47 -7.07
CA ALA A 169 -5.36 4.03 -7.27
C ALA A 169 -5.65 3.24 -5.97
N VAL A 170 -5.14 3.72 -4.84
CA VAL A 170 -5.44 3.12 -3.52
C VAL A 170 -6.91 3.34 -3.14
N ALA A 171 -7.48 4.51 -3.42
CA ALA A 171 -8.90 4.78 -3.17
C ALA A 171 -9.79 3.88 -4.05
N ASP A 172 -9.45 3.72 -5.33
CA ASP A 172 -10.17 2.85 -6.26
C ASP A 172 -10.13 1.38 -5.83
N LEU A 173 -8.96 0.89 -5.39
CA LEU A 173 -8.82 -0.45 -4.82
C LEU A 173 -9.67 -0.63 -3.57
N ARG A 174 -9.66 0.34 -2.66
CA ARG A 174 -10.47 0.29 -1.44
C ARG A 174 -11.96 0.27 -1.75
N ASN A 175 -12.41 1.10 -2.69
CA ASN A 175 -13.80 1.12 -3.13
C ASN A 175 -14.19 -0.20 -3.79
N GLY A 176 -13.31 -0.77 -4.62
CA GLY A 176 -13.50 -2.09 -5.22
C GLY A 176 -13.60 -3.21 -4.19
N LEU A 177 -12.75 -3.20 -3.15
CA LEU A 177 -12.80 -4.18 -2.06
C LEU A 177 -14.08 -4.06 -1.23
N ASN A 178 -14.51 -2.84 -0.90
CA ASN A 178 -15.76 -2.62 -0.16
C ASN A 178 -16.98 -3.08 -0.96
N ALA A 179 -17.05 -2.72 -2.25
CA ALA A 179 -18.12 -3.16 -3.13
C ALA A 179 -18.16 -4.70 -3.24
N ASN A 180 -16.98 -5.34 -3.28
CA ASN A 180 -16.89 -6.79 -3.28
C ASN A 180 -17.36 -7.39 -1.95
N GLN A 181 -17.03 -6.80 -0.80
CA GLN A 181 -17.46 -7.31 0.50
C GLN A 181 -18.99 -7.22 0.68
N THR A 182 -19.61 -6.10 0.29
CA THR A 182 -21.07 -5.98 0.29
C THR A 182 -21.71 -7.01 -0.62
N ARG A 183 -21.18 -7.17 -1.83
CA ARG A 183 -21.65 -8.17 -2.78
C ARG A 183 -21.54 -9.59 -2.24
N MET A 184 -20.39 -9.97 -1.66
CA MET A 184 -20.19 -11.28 -1.06
C MET A 184 -21.16 -11.52 0.10
N TRP A 185 -21.41 -10.51 0.93
CA TRP A 185 -22.42 -10.63 1.99
C TRP A 185 -23.80 -10.88 1.38
N ASP A 186 -24.25 -10.03 0.47
CA ASP A 186 -25.60 -10.10 -0.11
C ASP A 186 -25.86 -11.38 -0.92
N GLU A 187 -24.83 -11.91 -1.59
CA GLU A 187 -24.94 -13.06 -2.49
C GLU A 187 -24.62 -14.40 -1.80
N LEU A 188 -23.75 -14.43 -0.78
CA LEU A 188 -23.33 -15.67 -0.11
C LEU A 188 -23.88 -15.82 1.32
N VAL A 189 -23.82 -14.75 2.12
CA VAL A 189 -24.07 -14.83 3.57
C VAL A 189 -25.52 -14.50 3.92
N GLY A 190 -26.04 -13.38 3.42
CA GLY A 190 -27.41 -12.91 3.65
C GLY A 190 -28.50 -13.92 3.24
N PRO A 191 -28.32 -14.75 2.20
CA PRO A 191 -29.26 -15.82 1.88
C PRO A 191 -29.30 -16.97 2.88
N VAL A 192 -28.28 -17.13 3.73
CA VAL A 192 -28.19 -18.27 4.66
C VAL A 192 -28.83 -17.91 6.00
N VAL A 193 -29.70 -18.78 6.46
CA VAL A 193 -30.47 -18.63 7.69
C VAL A 193 -30.13 -19.75 8.66
N GLN A 194 -30.41 -19.54 9.93
CA GLN A 194 -30.28 -20.56 10.96
C GLN A 194 -31.64 -21.18 11.25
N LEU A 195 -31.70 -22.50 11.36
CA LEU A 195 -32.86 -23.23 11.84
C LEU A 195 -32.52 -23.78 13.23
N ALA A 196 -33.36 -23.52 14.22
CA ALA A 196 -33.06 -23.90 15.61
C ALA A 196 -34.29 -24.49 16.31
N GLY A 197 -34.13 -25.71 16.81
CA GLY A 197 -35.04 -26.36 17.75
C GLY A 197 -34.50 -26.28 19.18
N ARG A 198 -35.05 -27.10 20.08
CA ARG A 198 -34.61 -27.14 21.48
C ARG A 198 -33.19 -27.71 21.64
N SER A 199 -32.89 -28.78 20.92
CA SER A 199 -31.57 -29.44 20.96
C SER A 199 -30.85 -29.51 19.61
N THR A 200 -31.56 -29.16 18.55
CA THR A 200 -31.07 -29.20 17.18
C THR A 200 -30.78 -27.82 16.64
N VAL A 201 -29.67 -27.68 15.93
CA VAL A 201 -29.35 -26.50 15.13
C VAL A 201 -28.89 -26.94 13.75
N GLY A 202 -29.39 -26.27 12.73
CA GLY A 202 -28.93 -26.38 11.37
C GLY A 202 -28.99 -25.05 10.63
N SER A 203 -28.89 -25.14 9.32
CA SER A 203 -28.84 -24.02 8.41
C SER A 203 -29.92 -24.17 7.34
N GLY A 204 -30.20 -23.10 6.62
CA GLY A 204 -31.08 -23.09 5.47
C GLY A 204 -30.64 -22.03 4.47
N VAL A 205 -31.07 -22.16 3.22
CA VAL A 205 -30.78 -21.20 2.14
C VAL A 205 -32.08 -20.63 1.61
N LEU A 206 -32.28 -19.33 1.78
CA LEU A 206 -33.37 -18.57 1.17
C LEU A 206 -33.20 -18.58 -0.35
N LEU A 207 -34.27 -18.91 -1.06
CA LEU A 207 -34.31 -18.92 -2.51
C LEU A 207 -34.80 -17.58 -3.03
N ARG A 208 -34.08 -17.02 -4.00
CA ARG A 208 -34.52 -15.78 -4.66
C ARG A 208 -35.76 -16.07 -5.50
N VAL A 209 -36.86 -15.41 -5.17
CA VAL A 209 -38.11 -15.48 -5.94
C VAL A 209 -38.06 -14.41 -7.04
N SER A 210 -38.40 -14.78 -8.27
CA SER A 210 -38.51 -13.81 -9.36
C SER A 210 -39.60 -12.78 -9.00
N PRO A 211 -39.32 -11.47 -9.04
CA PRO A 211 -40.33 -10.47 -8.73
C PRO A 211 -41.41 -10.50 -9.80
N GLU A 212 -42.55 -11.14 -9.52
CA GLU A 212 -43.74 -10.85 -10.31
C GLU A 212 -44.15 -9.38 -10.07
N PRO A 213 -44.57 -8.63 -11.11
CA PRO A 213 -45.03 -7.25 -10.97
C PRO A 213 -46.21 -7.06 -10.00
N SER A 214 -46.89 -8.16 -9.62
CA SER A 214 -48.08 -8.20 -8.77
C SER A 214 -47.84 -8.70 -7.34
N ALA A 215 -46.66 -9.27 -7.03
CA ALA A 215 -46.44 -9.99 -5.79
C ALA A 215 -45.57 -9.18 -4.82
N THR A 216 -46.11 -8.06 -4.33
CA THR A 216 -45.42 -7.17 -3.37
C THR A 216 -45.11 -7.86 -2.03
N ASN A 217 -45.64 -9.06 -1.77
CA ASN A 217 -45.49 -9.84 -0.53
C ASN A 217 -45.36 -11.36 -0.81
N SER A 218 -44.50 -11.78 -1.74
CA SER A 218 -44.23 -13.21 -1.89
C SER A 218 -43.47 -13.72 -0.66
N ARG A 219 -43.99 -14.78 -0.02
CA ARG A 219 -43.28 -15.48 1.04
C ARG A 219 -42.07 -16.20 0.45
N PRO A 220 -40.86 -16.01 0.99
CA PRO A 220 -39.67 -16.66 0.45
C PRO A 220 -39.69 -18.15 0.80
N PHE A 221 -39.04 -18.93 -0.06
CA PHE A 221 -38.83 -20.35 0.13
C PHE A 221 -37.43 -20.59 0.63
N LEU A 222 -37.23 -21.70 1.34
CA LEU A 222 -35.92 -22.07 1.84
C LEU A 222 -35.64 -23.54 1.58
N LEU A 223 -34.40 -23.84 1.18
CA LEU A 223 -33.87 -25.21 1.14
C LEU A 223 -33.08 -25.49 2.40
N THR A 224 -33.22 -26.69 2.93
CA THR A 224 -32.43 -27.17 4.07
C THR A 224 -32.26 -28.68 3.96
N ALA A 225 -31.49 -29.26 4.88
CA ALA A 225 -31.36 -30.70 5.00
C ALA A 225 -32.58 -31.26 5.76
N TRP A 226 -33.15 -32.37 5.27
CA TRP A 226 -34.35 -32.96 5.88
C TRP A 226 -34.13 -33.34 7.34
N HIS A 227 -32.98 -33.94 7.67
CA HIS A 227 -32.72 -34.34 9.05
C HIS A 227 -32.74 -33.17 10.05
N VAL A 228 -32.38 -31.95 9.63
CA VAL A 228 -32.48 -30.75 10.49
C VAL A 228 -33.94 -30.50 10.85
N VAL A 229 -34.83 -30.51 9.86
CA VAL A 229 -36.26 -30.29 10.06
C VAL A 229 -36.87 -31.41 10.89
N ARG A 230 -36.57 -32.66 10.55
CA ARG A 230 -37.01 -33.83 11.29
C ARG A 230 -36.65 -33.75 12.77
N ASP A 231 -35.40 -33.39 13.08
CA ASP A 231 -34.90 -33.35 14.45
C ASP A 231 -35.50 -32.16 15.23
N ILE A 232 -35.74 -31.02 14.57
CA ILE A 232 -36.49 -29.89 15.17
C ILE A 232 -37.92 -30.30 15.51
N LEU A 233 -38.62 -30.97 14.59
CA LEU A 233 -40.00 -31.41 14.80
C LEU A 233 -40.11 -32.52 15.86
N ALA A 234 -39.09 -33.38 15.98
CA ALA A 234 -39.04 -34.42 17.01
C ALA A 234 -38.86 -33.82 18.43
N ASP A 235 -38.24 -32.65 18.53
CA ASP A 235 -38.04 -31.91 19.79
C ASP A 235 -39.22 -30.99 20.16
N ALA A 236 -40.16 -30.78 19.24
CA ALA A 236 -41.27 -29.85 19.39
C ALA A 236 -42.38 -30.40 20.31
N ASP A 237 -43.20 -29.50 20.85
CA ASP A 237 -44.39 -29.92 21.62
C ASP A 237 -45.43 -30.54 20.66
N GLU A 238 -46.27 -31.45 21.19
CA GLU A 238 -47.26 -32.17 20.38
C GLU A 238 -48.19 -31.19 19.63
N GLY A 239 -48.15 -31.24 18.30
CA GLY A 239 -48.96 -30.38 17.42
C GLY A 239 -48.27 -29.09 16.97
N ASP A 240 -47.08 -28.76 17.48
CA ASP A 240 -46.28 -27.67 16.93
C ASP A 240 -45.51 -28.16 15.70
N THR A 241 -45.72 -27.46 14.58
CA THR A 241 -45.11 -27.76 13.28
C THR A 241 -44.32 -26.57 12.74
N ALA A 242 -44.24 -25.48 13.51
CA ALA A 242 -43.52 -24.30 13.11
C ALA A 242 -42.01 -24.54 13.28
N ILE A 243 -41.25 -24.22 12.24
CA ILE A 243 -39.79 -24.36 12.26
C ILE A 243 -39.22 -22.96 12.54
N PRO A 244 -38.55 -22.74 13.69
CA PRO A 244 -37.97 -21.44 13.99
C PRO A 244 -36.79 -21.13 13.07
N VAL A 245 -36.79 -19.92 12.50
CA VAL A 245 -35.77 -19.44 11.57
C VAL A 245 -35.22 -18.10 12.05
N THR A 246 -33.90 -17.99 12.13
CA THR A 246 -33.21 -16.71 12.36
C THR A 246 -32.61 -16.22 11.05
N VAL A 247 -32.98 -15.00 10.64
CA VAL A 247 -32.48 -14.31 9.45
C VAL A 247 -31.50 -13.21 9.89
N PHE A 248 -30.36 -13.14 9.19
CA PHE A 248 -29.25 -12.24 9.52
C PHE A 248 -29.15 -11.13 8.48
N THR A 249 -28.96 -9.88 8.91
CA THR A 249 -28.75 -8.74 8.02
C THR A 249 -27.33 -8.21 8.08
N SER A 250 -26.92 -7.49 7.02
CA SER A 250 -25.57 -6.93 6.87
C SER A 250 -25.17 -5.92 7.94
N ASP A 251 -26.15 -5.33 8.62
CA ASP A 251 -25.95 -4.41 9.73
C ASP A 251 -25.84 -5.11 11.10
N GLY A 252 -25.96 -6.44 11.14
CA GLY A 252 -25.91 -7.26 12.35
C GLY A 252 -27.25 -7.40 13.08
N SER A 253 -28.35 -6.90 12.52
CA SER A 253 -29.69 -7.14 13.08
C SER A 253 -30.14 -8.60 12.85
N LEU A 254 -30.99 -9.09 13.75
CA LEU A 254 -31.55 -10.44 13.70
C LEU A 254 -33.07 -10.37 13.59
N PHE A 255 -33.65 -11.14 12.67
CA PHE A 255 -35.08 -11.34 12.54
C PHE A 255 -35.43 -12.79 12.89
N PHE A 256 -36.41 -12.97 13.77
CA PHE A 256 -36.91 -14.28 14.17
C PHE A 256 -38.24 -14.52 13.47
N GLU A 257 -38.28 -15.57 12.67
CA GLU A 257 -39.40 -15.95 11.83
C GLU A 257 -39.74 -17.43 12.06
N THR A 258 -40.87 -17.87 11.51
CA THR A 258 -41.22 -19.29 11.42
C THR A 258 -41.31 -19.71 9.96
N ALA A 259 -41.07 -20.99 9.70
CA ALA A 259 -41.29 -21.59 8.40
C ALA A 259 -42.20 -22.82 8.53
N THR A 260 -42.97 -23.05 7.46
CA THR A 260 -43.81 -24.24 7.28
C THR A 260 -43.13 -25.21 6.32
N LEU A 261 -43.06 -26.49 6.68
CA LEU A 261 -42.63 -27.57 5.77
C LEU A 261 -43.63 -27.74 4.63
N LEU A 262 -43.14 -27.70 3.39
CA LEU A 262 -43.95 -27.93 2.19
C LEU A 262 -43.72 -29.33 1.62
N GLU A 263 -42.45 -29.69 1.42
CA GLU A 263 -42.06 -30.98 0.85
C GLU A 263 -40.72 -31.44 1.43
N GLN A 264 -40.49 -32.75 1.43
CA GLN A 264 -39.23 -33.36 1.81
C GLN A 264 -38.93 -34.60 0.98
N ASP A 265 -37.64 -34.85 0.78
CA ASP A 265 -37.12 -36.13 0.30
C ASP A 265 -36.11 -36.66 1.33
N ALA A 266 -36.49 -37.77 1.97
CA ALA A 266 -35.68 -38.38 3.02
C ALA A 266 -34.43 -39.08 2.50
N ALA A 267 -34.43 -39.55 1.24
CA ALA A 267 -33.30 -40.23 0.64
C ALA A 267 -32.21 -39.21 0.28
N MET A 268 -32.58 -38.15 -0.46
CA MET A 268 -31.67 -37.05 -0.80
C MET A 268 -31.29 -36.15 0.39
N ASP A 269 -32.00 -36.31 1.52
CA ASP A 269 -31.83 -35.53 2.76
C ASP A 269 -32.09 -34.03 2.53
N VAL A 270 -33.16 -33.68 1.81
CA VAL A 270 -33.53 -32.30 1.45
C VAL A 270 -34.97 -31.99 1.86
N ALA A 271 -35.21 -30.75 2.28
CA ALA A 271 -36.53 -30.23 2.58
C ALA A 271 -36.73 -28.82 2.04
N LEU A 272 -37.96 -28.55 1.60
CA LEU A 272 -38.42 -27.25 1.11
C LEU A 272 -39.38 -26.68 2.13
N LEU A 273 -39.06 -25.49 2.64
CA LEU A 273 -39.91 -24.76 3.57
C LEU A 273 -40.36 -23.44 2.96
N ARG A 274 -41.46 -22.90 3.47
CA ARG A 274 -41.92 -21.55 3.19
C ARG A 274 -41.86 -20.72 4.45
N LEU A 275 -41.16 -19.59 4.41
CA LEU A 275 -41.12 -18.64 5.51
C LEU A 275 -42.50 -17.96 5.68
N ASP A 276 -42.95 -17.76 6.90
CA ASP A 276 -44.25 -17.15 7.18
C ASP A 276 -44.23 -15.62 7.04
N GLY A 277 -43.10 -15.01 7.40
CA GLY A 277 -42.84 -13.59 7.19
C GLY A 277 -42.58 -13.21 5.72
N SER A 278 -42.52 -11.91 5.48
CA SER A 278 -42.16 -11.33 4.18
C SER A 278 -40.73 -10.80 4.24
N LEU A 279 -39.91 -11.18 3.26
CA LEU A 279 -38.61 -10.57 3.01
C LEU A 279 -38.65 -9.79 1.69
N PRO A 280 -37.74 -8.81 1.48
CA PRO A 280 -37.60 -8.18 0.17
C PRO A 280 -37.39 -9.23 -0.93
N ALA A 281 -38.00 -9.04 -2.11
CA ALA A 281 -37.90 -10.00 -3.23
C ALA A 281 -36.46 -10.23 -3.72
N SER A 282 -35.55 -9.30 -3.45
CA SER A 282 -34.12 -9.44 -3.78
C SER A 282 -33.35 -10.34 -2.81
N THR A 283 -33.93 -10.67 -1.65
CA THR A 283 -33.29 -11.49 -0.62
C THR A 283 -33.35 -12.96 -1.02
N GLY A 284 -32.18 -13.59 -1.13
CA GLY A 284 -32.06 -15.02 -1.43
C GLY A 284 -30.95 -15.32 -2.44
N ALA A 285 -30.58 -16.59 -2.46
CA ALA A 285 -29.58 -17.17 -3.33
C ALA A 285 -30.13 -17.33 -4.74
N VAL A 286 -29.26 -17.10 -5.72
CA VAL A 286 -29.53 -17.43 -7.12
C VAL A 286 -29.15 -18.89 -7.33
N LEU A 287 -30.06 -19.68 -7.88
CA LEU A 287 -29.78 -21.08 -8.24
C LEU A 287 -28.89 -21.13 -9.48
N ALA A 288 -27.83 -21.95 -9.45
CA ALA A 288 -27.06 -22.22 -10.65
C ALA A 288 -27.91 -22.96 -11.69
N ALA A 289 -27.76 -22.57 -12.96
CA ALA A 289 -28.43 -23.23 -14.07
C ALA A 289 -27.93 -24.68 -14.25
N ARG A 290 -28.78 -25.57 -14.77
CA ARG A 290 -28.42 -26.99 -15.02
C ARG A 290 -27.17 -27.11 -15.91
N GLU A 291 -26.99 -26.21 -16.87
CA GLU A 291 -25.81 -26.18 -17.73
C GLU A 291 -24.51 -25.83 -16.96
N ARG A 292 -24.60 -25.04 -15.88
CA ARG A 292 -23.46 -24.76 -14.98
C ARG A 292 -23.16 -25.97 -14.11
N LEU A 293 -24.19 -26.64 -13.59
CA LEU A 293 -24.07 -27.83 -12.74
C LEU A 293 -23.48 -29.02 -13.50
N GLY A 294 -23.89 -29.23 -14.76
CA GLY A 294 -23.33 -30.27 -15.63
C GLY A 294 -21.87 -30.04 -16.04
N LYS A 295 -21.29 -28.88 -15.70
CA LYS A 295 -19.88 -28.53 -15.91
C LYS A 295 -19.07 -28.52 -14.62
N THR A 296 -19.66 -28.89 -13.49
CA THR A 296 -18.96 -28.94 -12.20
C THR A 296 -17.84 -29.98 -12.25
N ASN A 297 -16.64 -29.59 -11.82
CA ASN A 297 -15.47 -30.47 -11.78
C ASN A 297 -14.81 -30.47 -10.39
N VAL A 298 -13.98 -31.49 -10.16
CA VAL A 298 -13.00 -31.45 -9.07
C VAL A 298 -12.12 -30.21 -9.25
N PHE A 299 -11.78 -29.55 -8.13
CA PHE A 299 -11.09 -28.26 -8.03
C PHE A 299 -11.91 -27.02 -8.38
N ASP A 300 -13.21 -27.15 -8.67
CA ASP A 300 -14.09 -25.97 -8.70
C ASP A 300 -14.07 -25.32 -7.31
N GLU A 301 -13.70 -24.04 -7.27
CA GLU A 301 -13.64 -23.26 -6.04
C GLU A 301 -15.06 -22.93 -5.54
N ILE A 302 -15.28 -23.12 -4.23
CA ILE A 302 -16.58 -22.94 -3.61
C ILE A 302 -16.49 -22.17 -2.29
N TYR A 303 -17.64 -21.63 -1.87
CA TYR A 303 -17.91 -21.27 -0.49
C TYR A 303 -18.97 -22.20 0.10
N ALA A 304 -18.68 -22.81 1.25
CA ALA A 304 -19.69 -23.43 2.09
C ALA A 304 -20.11 -22.44 3.17
N VAL A 305 -21.39 -22.10 3.22
CA VAL A 305 -21.94 -21.12 4.16
C VAL A 305 -23.05 -21.76 4.97
N GLY A 306 -22.90 -21.74 6.29
CA GLY A 306 -23.84 -22.30 7.24
C GLY A 306 -23.63 -21.72 8.63
N CYS A 307 -24.42 -22.18 9.60
CA CYS A 307 -24.50 -21.70 10.98
C CYS A 307 -23.91 -22.75 11.94
N PRO A 308 -22.58 -23.02 11.91
CA PRO A 308 -21.97 -24.05 12.73
C PRO A 308 -22.20 -23.76 14.21
N LEU A 309 -22.62 -24.79 14.96
CA LEU A 309 -22.85 -24.72 16.41
C LEU A 309 -23.83 -23.62 16.85
N GLY A 310 -24.69 -23.14 15.95
CA GLY A 310 -25.62 -22.05 16.26
C GLY A 310 -25.03 -20.66 16.25
N ASN A 311 -23.84 -20.49 15.69
CA ASN A 311 -23.33 -19.16 15.36
C ASN A 311 -24.04 -18.58 14.12
N ASP A 312 -23.82 -17.29 13.88
CA ASP A 312 -24.17 -16.60 12.65
C ASP A 312 -23.60 -17.34 11.41
N PRO A 313 -24.13 -17.08 10.21
CA PRO A 313 -23.64 -17.72 8.99
C PRO A 313 -22.15 -17.43 8.77
N ILE A 314 -21.34 -18.49 8.71
CA ILE A 314 -19.90 -18.43 8.52
C ILE A 314 -19.56 -18.97 7.12
N PRO A 315 -19.05 -18.12 6.21
CA PRO A 315 -18.56 -18.57 4.93
C PRO A 315 -17.17 -19.20 5.08
N THR A 316 -16.99 -20.40 4.51
CA THR A 316 -15.72 -21.12 4.48
C THR A 316 -15.36 -21.46 3.04
N ARG A 317 -14.13 -21.17 2.63
CA ARG A 317 -13.65 -21.42 1.27
C ARG A 317 -13.07 -22.82 1.15
N GLY A 318 -13.31 -23.46 0.02
CA GLY A 318 -12.69 -24.74 -0.33
C GLY A 318 -12.90 -25.06 -1.80
N GLU A 319 -12.85 -26.34 -2.10
CA GLU A 319 -12.97 -26.87 -3.46
C GLU A 319 -13.85 -28.12 -3.44
N ILE A 320 -14.44 -28.44 -4.58
CA ILE A 320 -15.03 -29.76 -4.82
C ILE A 320 -13.90 -30.76 -5.00
N VAL A 321 -13.90 -31.83 -4.20
CA VAL A 321 -12.85 -32.87 -4.23
C VAL A 321 -13.32 -34.16 -4.89
N ASP A 322 -14.64 -34.41 -4.92
CA ASP A 322 -15.26 -35.51 -5.64
C ASP A 322 -16.67 -35.11 -6.08
N VAL A 323 -17.08 -35.49 -7.30
CA VAL A 323 -18.39 -35.19 -7.88
C VAL A 323 -19.31 -36.42 -7.97
N ASP A 324 -18.79 -37.63 -7.74
CA ASP A 324 -19.50 -38.90 -7.87
C ASP A 324 -19.33 -39.77 -6.61
N HIS A 325 -19.48 -39.12 -5.45
CA HIS A 325 -19.23 -39.75 -4.17
C HIS A 325 -20.50 -40.39 -3.63
N VAL A 326 -20.62 -41.72 -3.75
CA VAL A 326 -21.83 -42.46 -3.36
C VAL A 326 -21.76 -42.92 -1.89
N VAL A 327 -22.76 -42.56 -1.10
CA VAL A 327 -22.93 -43.00 0.30
C VAL A 327 -24.36 -43.49 0.50
N ASP A 328 -24.50 -44.72 1.00
CA ASP A 328 -25.81 -45.36 1.25
C ASP A 328 -26.75 -45.42 0.02
N GLY A 329 -26.18 -45.40 -1.18
CA GLY A 329 -26.92 -45.44 -2.45
C GLY A 329 -27.24 -44.05 -3.04
N GLU A 330 -26.92 -42.99 -2.31
CA GLU A 330 -27.16 -41.60 -2.73
C GLU A 330 -25.88 -40.93 -3.22
N SER A 331 -26.01 -40.09 -4.23
CA SER A 331 -24.88 -39.37 -4.83
C SER A 331 -24.66 -38.02 -4.15
N TYR A 332 -23.44 -37.81 -3.67
CA TYR A 332 -23.01 -36.56 -3.06
C TYR A 332 -21.80 -35.99 -3.80
N TRP A 333 -21.61 -34.68 -3.66
CA TRP A 333 -20.29 -34.09 -3.85
C TRP A 333 -19.54 -34.11 -2.54
N MET A 334 -18.25 -34.43 -2.60
CA MET A 334 -17.35 -34.21 -1.48
C MET A 334 -16.65 -32.86 -1.65
N ILE A 335 -16.54 -32.11 -0.55
CA ILE A 335 -15.90 -30.78 -0.53
C ILE A 335 -14.82 -30.68 0.54
N SER A 336 -13.80 -29.85 0.27
CA SER A 336 -12.72 -29.54 1.21
C SER A 336 -12.98 -28.33 2.11
N ALA A 337 -14.04 -27.56 1.83
CA ALA A 337 -14.42 -26.39 2.63
C ALA A 337 -14.68 -26.81 4.09
N PRO A 338 -13.99 -26.21 5.08
CA PRO A 338 -14.14 -26.59 6.48
C PRO A 338 -15.59 -26.43 6.97
N THR A 339 -16.19 -27.55 7.35
CA THR A 339 -17.56 -27.62 7.84
C THR A 339 -17.61 -28.28 9.21
N TYR A 340 -18.70 -28.08 9.92
CA TYR A 340 -18.92 -28.63 11.26
C TYR A 340 -20.42 -28.82 11.51
N ILE A 341 -20.76 -29.48 12.62
CA ILE A 341 -22.14 -29.65 13.07
C ILE A 341 -22.84 -28.28 13.12
N GLY A 342 -24.03 -28.21 12.51
CA GLY A 342 -24.80 -26.97 12.31
C GLY A 342 -24.75 -26.43 10.87
N ASN A 343 -23.77 -26.83 10.04
CA ASN A 343 -23.77 -26.44 8.62
C ASN A 343 -24.81 -27.17 7.77
N SER A 344 -25.38 -28.28 8.26
CA SER A 344 -26.41 -29.04 7.55
C SER A 344 -27.56 -28.15 7.12
N GLY A 345 -27.93 -28.20 5.84
CA GLY A 345 -28.90 -27.34 5.19
C GLY A 345 -28.35 -26.00 4.68
N GLY A 346 -27.07 -25.70 4.92
CA GLY A 346 -26.38 -24.52 4.43
C GLY A 346 -26.06 -24.61 2.95
N GLY A 347 -25.69 -23.49 2.33
CA GLY A 347 -25.46 -23.41 0.89
C GLY A 347 -24.02 -23.70 0.49
N ILE A 348 -23.84 -24.42 -0.61
CA ILE A 348 -22.58 -24.51 -1.34
C ILE A 348 -22.67 -23.62 -2.55
N PHE A 349 -21.83 -22.59 -2.62
CA PHE A 349 -21.86 -21.55 -3.65
C PHE A 349 -20.61 -21.58 -4.51
N ASP A 350 -20.77 -21.25 -5.78
CA ASP A 350 -19.65 -21.00 -6.69
C ASP A 350 -18.83 -19.79 -6.20
N ALA A 351 -17.52 -19.92 -6.09
CA ALA A 351 -16.68 -18.84 -5.55
C ALA A 351 -16.58 -17.60 -6.47
N GLN A 352 -16.95 -17.72 -7.75
CA GLN A 352 -16.87 -16.64 -8.74
C GLN A 352 -18.25 -16.04 -9.04
N THR A 353 -19.25 -16.89 -9.26
CA THR A 353 -20.61 -16.46 -9.64
C THR A 353 -21.52 -16.24 -8.43
N HIS A 354 -21.17 -16.81 -7.26
CA HIS A 354 -21.99 -16.84 -6.05
C HIS A 354 -23.37 -17.51 -6.24
N GLU A 355 -23.51 -18.30 -7.30
CA GLU A 355 -24.71 -19.11 -7.51
C GLU A 355 -24.68 -20.34 -6.60
N LEU A 356 -25.84 -20.73 -6.09
CA LEU A 356 -25.99 -21.95 -5.30
C LEU A 356 -25.75 -23.16 -6.20
N LEU A 357 -24.83 -24.02 -5.79
CA LEU A 357 -24.45 -25.26 -6.48
C LEU A 357 -24.98 -26.52 -5.78
N GLY A 358 -25.32 -26.42 -4.49
CA GLY A 358 -25.85 -27.53 -3.70
C GLY A 358 -26.16 -27.15 -2.25
N VAL A 359 -26.67 -28.11 -1.50
CA VAL A 359 -26.98 -27.97 -0.06
C VAL A 359 -26.03 -28.87 0.72
N PHE A 360 -25.42 -28.34 1.78
CA PHE A 360 -24.56 -29.11 2.66
C PHE A 360 -25.39 -30.10 3.49
N SER A 361 -25.04 -31.37 3.48
CA SER A 361 -25.88 -32.43 4.06
C SER A 361 -25.22 -33.11 5.24
N LYS A 362 -23.97 -33.58 5.09
CA LYS A 362 -23.32 -34.43 6.09
C LYS A 362 -21.82 -34.13 6.20
N ILE A 363 -21.21 -34.58 7.29
CA ILE A 363 -19.76 -34.51 7.48
C ILE A 363 -19.19 -35.87 7.87
N TYR A 364 -18.02 -36.20 7.34
CA TYR A 364 -17.34 -37.43 7.71
C TYR A 364 -16.95 -37.43 9.18
N THR A 365 -17.12 -38.60 9.80
CA THR A 365 -16.62 -38.89 11.14
C THR A 365 -15.74 -40.12 11.12
N HIS A 366 -14.70 -40.12 11.95
CA HIS A 366 -13.80 -41.26 12.11
C HIS A 366 -13.88 -41.82 13.54
N GLY A 367 -13.93 -43.15 13.66
CA GLY A 367 -13.93 -43.88 14.92
C GLY A 367 -15.34 -44.23 15.43
N SER A 368 -15.53 -45.50 15.84
CA SER A 368 -16.86 -46.03 16.20
C SER A 368 -17.31 -45.71 17.63
N LEU A 369 -16.36 -45.51 18.57
CA LEU A 369 -16.69 -45.27 19.99
C LEU A 369 -16.71 -43.78 20.36
N ARG A 370 -15.89 -42.97 19.68
CA ARG A 370 -15.77 -41.52 19.86
C ARG A 370 -15.59 -40.89 18.48
N PRO A 371 -16.69 -40.69 17.73
CA PRO A 371 -16.61 -40.16 16.39
C PRO A 371 -15.92 -38.79 16.44
N THR A 372 -14.82 -38.68 15.71
CA THR A 372 -14.10 -37.43 15.51
C THR A 372 -14.53 -36.86 14.17
N VAL A 373 -15.05 -35.64 14.18
CA VAL A 373 -15.44 -34.93 12.97
C VAL A 373 -14.20 -34.65 12.12
N ILE A 374 -14.31 -34.84 10.81
CA ILE A 374 -13.28 -34.51 9.82
C ILE A 374 -13.75 -33.28 9.04
N PRO A 375 -13.36 -32.05 9.44
CA PRO A 375 -13.98 -30.82 8.95
C PRO A 375 -13.88 -30.57 7.44
N HIS A 376 -12.87 -31.14 6.79
CA HIS A 376 -12.57 -30.94 5.36
C HIS A 376 -13.08 -32.07 4.47
N MET A 377 -13.95 -32.94 4.99
CA MET A 377 -14.60 -34.02 4.24
C MET A 377 -16.11 -33.85 4.39
N GLY A 378 -16.59 -32.74 3.83
CA GLY A 378 -18.01 -32.41 3.79
C GLY A 378 -18.72 -33.11 2.63
N LEU A 379 -19.98 -33.47 2.80
CA LEU A 379 -20.84 -34.02 1.76
C LEU A 379 -21.99 -33.07 1.48
N ALA A 380 -22.16 -32.71 0.21
CA ALA A 380 -23.21 -31.83 -0.26
C ALA A 380 -24.11 -32.55 -1.26
N THR A 381 -25.42 -32.37 -1.10
CA THR A 381 -26.41 -32.80 -2.10
C THR A 381 -26.35 -31.83 -3.29
N PRO A 382 -26.01 -32.31 -4.51
CA PRO A 382 -25.89 -31.45 -5.68
C PRO A 382 -27.23 -30.81 -6.05
N LEU A 383 -27.19 -29.56 -6.52
CA LEU A 383 -28.41 -28.85 -6.91
C LEU A 383 -29.08 -29.48 -8.15
N ASP A 384 -28.39 -30.27 -8.96
CA ASP A 384 -29.01 -30.92 -10.13
C ASP A 384 -30.11 -31.93 -9.73
N SER A 385 -29.86 -32.71 -8.68
CA SER A 385 -30.85 -33.61 -8.07
C SER A 385 -32.02 -32.82 -7.46
N ILE A 386 -31.70 -31.70 -6.79
CA ILE A 386 -32.70 -30.82 -6.18
C ILE A 386 -33.55 -30.13 -7.25
N HIS A 387 -32.99 -29.73 -8.39
CA HIS A 387 -33.74 -29.17 -9.52
C HIS A 387 -34.80 -30.14 -10.01
N ALA A 388 -34.42 -31.40 -10.25
CA ALA A 388 -35.36 -32.43 -10.69
C ALA A 388 -36.50 -32.62 -9.66
N TRP A 389 -36.14 -32.70 -8.38
CA TRP A 389 -37.11 -32.83 -7.30
C TRP A 389 -38.09 -31.66 -7.20
N LEU A 390 -37.60 -30.42 -7.26
CA LEU A 390 -38.44 -29.22 -7.22
C LEU A 390 -39.31 -29.06 -8.48
N GLU A 391 -38.82 -29.49 -9.65
CA GLU A 391 -39.61 -29.53 -10.89
C GLU A 391 -40.77 -30.54 -10.77
N ASP A 392 -40.48 -31.74 -10.27
CA ASP A 392 -41.48 -32.80 -10.05
C ASP A 392 -42.55 -32.38 -9.02
N GLY A 393 -42.15 -31.64 -7.98
CA GLY A 393 -43.05 -31.03 -6.99
C GLY A 393 -43.84 -29.82 -7.52
N GLY A 394 -43.52 -29.31 -8.71
CA GLY A 394 -44.17 -28.13 -9.30
C GLY A 394 -43.72 -26.79 -8.69
N TYR A 395 -42.58 -26.78 -7.98
CA TYR A 395 -41.98 -25.60 -7.37
C TYR A 395 -40.99 -24.88 -8.31
N LEU A 396 -40.50 -25.55 -9.36
CA LEU A 396 -39.70 -24.92 -10.40
C LEU A 396 -40.39 -25.04 -11.76
N ASP A 397 -40.64 -23.89 -12.39
CA ASP A 397 -40.99 -23.82 -13.81
C ASP A 397 -39.77 -23.38 -14.63
N THR A 398 -39.15 -24.34 -15.33
CA THR A 398 -38.04 -24.08 -16.27
C THR A 398 -38.51 -23.57 -17.63
N SER A 399 -39.80 -23.67 -17.95
CA SER A 399 -40.32 -23.31 -19.29
C SER A 399 -40.38 -21.80 -19.53
N SER A 400 -40.36 -20.99 -18.48
CA SER A 400 -40.44 -19.52 -18.56
C SER A 400 -39.08 -18.80 -18.47
N ASN A 401 -37.97 -19.51 -18.23
CA ASN A 401 -36.64 -18.92 -18.00
C ASN A 401 -35.73 -18.82 -19.24
N LEU A 402 -36.16 -19.32 -20.40
CA LEU A 402 -35.37 -19.28 -21.63
C LEU A 402 -35.41 -17.93 -22.39
N ALA A 403 -36.30 -17.00 -22.03
CA ALA A 403 -36.55 -15.80 -22.84
C ALA A 403 -35.97 -14.48 -22.30
N SER A 404 -35.56 -14.42 -21.03
CA SER A 404 -34.99 -13.19 -20.46
C SER A 404 -33.89 -13.49 -19.44
N SER A 405 -32.66 -13.13 -19.82
CA SER A 405 -31.46 -12.99 -18.97
C SER A 405 -30.75 -14.22 -18.38
N GLY A 406 -31.09 -15.46 -18.74
CA GLY A 406 -30.26 -16.62 -18.39
C GLY A 406 -30.11 -16.89 -16.89
N GLN A 407 -30.99 -16.31 -16.06
CA GLN A 407 -31.13 -16.62 -14.65
C GLN A 407 -32.34 -17.53 -14.50
N ALA A 408 -32.15 -18.72 -13.92
CA ALA A 408 -33.23 -19.59 -13.52
C ALA A 408 -34.02 -18.89 -12.39
N SER A 409 -35.05 -18.14 -12.78
CA SER A 409 -35.91 -17.48 -11.83
C SER A 409 -36.98 -18.47 -11.40
N ILE A 410 -37.00 -18.79 -10.10
CA ILE A 410 -37.95 -19.74 -9.55
C ILE A 410 -39.34 -19.12 -9.64
N ARG A 411 -40.17 -19.65 -10.55
CA ARG A 411 -41.62 -19.46 -10.50
C ARG A 411 -42.20 -20.63 -9.73
N ILE A 412 -42.47 -20.41 -8.45
CA ILE A 412 -43.27 -21.36 -7.68
C ILE A 412 -44.71 -21.12 -8.06
N ALA A 413 -45.25 -22.00 -8.91
CA ALA A 413 -46.67 -22.06 -9.15
C ALA A 413 -47.36 -22.13 -7.78
N SER A 414 -48.35 -21.27 -7.54
CA SER A 414 -49.06 -21.28 -6.26
C SER A 414 -49.53 -22.71 -6.00
N ALA A 415 -48.99 -23.34 -4.95
CA ALA A 415 -49.41 -24.65 -4.52
C ALA A 415 -50.88 -24.58 -4.09
N THR A 416 -51.78 -24.78 -5.04
CA THR A 416 -53.19 -25.11 -4.82
C THR A 416 -53.30 -26.62 -4.84
N ARG A 417 -52.86 -27.26 -3.75
CA ARG A 417 -53.38 -28.55 -3.31
C ARG A 417 -53.53 -28.56 -1.81
#